data_AF-A0A9Q3VTX2-F1
#
_entry.id   AF-A0A9Q3VTX2-F1
#
_cell.length_a   1.000
_cell.length_b   1.000
_cell.length_c   1.000
_cell.angle_alpha   90.00
_cell.angle_beta   90.00
_cell.angle_gamma   90.00
#
_symmetry.space_group_name_H-M   'P 1'
#
loop_
_entity.id
_entity.type
_entity.pdbx_description
1 polymer ?
#
loop_
_entity_poly.entity_id
_entity_poly.type
_entity_poly.pdbx_seq_one_letter_code
_entity_poly.pdbx_strand_id
1 'polypeptide(L)'
;MEKAQQSWPTSTSIPPDGDYLVTTTWRALLDATTTVGRDITPWLASVPRLARREIMARRYPLSAYLVRDSVQTDQKAEPRWKVIPSAVYSHGTESSTRTAFGYPIGMTMAEWACSTLMGLGPTTHAESAAPPGAAPDWEKTSSLPDLFGTHPADSEVWLVEAKGGRWLRMPSRRKGAKQLDVGALLPVPHHKVLCGTSLEKRLFMVIDVESVNHGGDNGGAGTDDQAQDSGDVLLELARARMMTYFTLASLPPALLRVTPVGKPEAGRALQRSDPLRLLERDSATDDLRRRVGGSAGEGTIRDQNGLDMLTSRIPGTDLVLGMSRRLYSACRELAGLARRIAEEARRMRPEYTPYISGLPQPLDVRSLESPLPRIADDADRQVSDTRYAQQVAEARSLVQHLRTERRSGYLTAVRQGFTEGDERTWEQLIDLSPEPAIPARDGYLEAATTDRYLAVEESALDLEEG
;
A
#
# COMPACT_ATOMS: atom_id res chain seq x y z
N MET A 1 13.17 -23.75 1.39
CA MET A 1 12.75 -22.72 0.42
C MET A 1 11.27 -22.81 0.07
N GLU A 2 10.65 -24.00 0.02
CA GLU A 2 9.19 -24.15 -0.16
C GLU A 2 8.34 -23.46 0.92
N LYS A 3 8.83 -23.39 2.18
CA LYS A 3 8.13 -22.70 3.27
C LYS A 3 7.93 -21.18 3.08
N ALA A 4 8.72 -20.52 2.24
CA ALA A 4 8.56 -19.07 1.97
C ALA A 4 7.44 -18.79 0.95
N GLN A 5 6.83 -19.82 0.37
CA GLN A 5 5.74 -19.67 -0.61
C GLN A 5 4.36 -19.93 0.00
N GLN A 6 4.31 -20.37 1.26
CA GLN A 6 3.07 -20.60 2.00
C GLN A 6 2.92 -19.49 3.03
N SER A 7 1.70 -18.96 3.15
CA SER A 7 1.37 -17.98 4.18
C SER A 7 1.77 -18.49 5.56
N TRP A 8 2.24 -17.58 6.41
CA TRP A 8 2.52 -17.84 7.81
C TRP A 8 1.38 -17.30 8.69
N PRO A 9 0.27 -18.05 8.84
CA PRO A 9 -0.94 -17.54 9.45
C PRO A 9 -0.80 -17.27 10.95
N THR A 10 0.25 -17.79 11.59
CA THR A 10 0.52 -17.65 13.03
C THR A 10 2.01 -17.43 13.25
N SER A 11 2.39 -16.79 14.35
CA SER A 11 3.81 -16.58 14.74
C SER A 11 4.63 -17.88 14.75
N THR A 12 4.03 -18.99 15.17
CA THR A 12 4.68 -20.31 15.24
C THR A 12 5.00 -20.93 13.88
N SER A 13 4.38 -20.44 12.81
CA SER A 13 4.63 -20.91 11.44
C SER A 13 5.82 -20.21 10.77
N ILE A 14 6.26 -19.09 11.34
CA ILE A 14 7.40 -18.31 10.85
C ILE A 14 8.70 -19.03 11.23
N PRO A 15 9.64 -19.23 10.29
CA PRO A 15 10.94 -19.78 10.61
C PRO A 15 11.65 -18.94 11.70
N PRO A 16 12.55 -19.55 12.51
CA PRO A 16 13.30 -18.78 13.50
C PRO A 16 14.18 -17.73 12.83
N ASP A 17 14.41 -16.61 13.52
CA ASP A 17 15.12 -15.44 13.02
C ASP A 17 16.41 -15.79 12.25
N GLY A 18 16.58 -15.19 11.08
CA GLY A 18 17.76 -15.37 10.24
C GLY A 18 17.71 -14.49 8.98
N ASP A 19 18.84 -14.44 8.26
CA ASP A 19 18.96 -13.71 7.00
C ASP A 19 18.29 -14.50 5.85
N TYR A 20 17.01 -14.24 5.61
CA TYR A 20 16.25 -14.82 4.51
C TYR A 20 16.55 -14.10 3.20
N LEU A 21 16.90 -14.88 2.17
CA LEU A 21 16.98 -14.35 0.82
C LEU A 21 15.58 -13.96 0.32
N VAL A 22 15.42 -12.72 -0.13
CA VAL A 22 14.15 -12.26 -0.71
C VAL A 22 14.04 -12.81 -2.13
N THR A 23 13.24 -13.87 -2.30
CA THR A 23 12.82 -14.36 -3.61
C THR A 23 11.38 -13.93 -3.86
N THR A 24 11.19 -13.09 -4.87
CA THR A 24 9.87 -12.51 -5.17
C THR A 24 9.75 -12.20 -6.65
N THR A 25 8.52 -11.88 -7.09
CA THR A 25 8.29 -11.26 -8.38
C THR A 25 8.46 -9.75 -8.23
N TRP A 26 9.00 -9.07 -9.24
CA TRP A 26 9.14 -7.60 -9.19
C TRP A 26 7.78 -6.91 -8.95
N ARG A 27 6.72 -7.48 -9.53
CA ARG A 27 5.33 -7.04 -9.37
C ARG A 27 4.86 -7.03 -7.92
N ALA A 28 5.25 -8.00 -7.09
CA ALA A 28 4.88 -8.00 -5.67
C ALA A 28 5.54 -6.84 -4.90
N LEU A 29 6.79 -6.50 -5.22
CA LEU A 29 7.47 -5.34 -4.62
C LEU A 29 6.85 -4.02 -5.07
N LEU A 30 6.55 -3.92 -6.36
CA LEU A 30 5.87 -2.75 -6.92
C LEU A 30 4.48 -2.55 -6.30
N ASP A 31 3.71 -3.63 -6.12
CA ASP A 31 2.40 -3.58 -5.47
C ASP A 31 2.54 -3.04 -4.03
N ALA A 32 3.40 -3.66 -3.21
CA ALA A 32 3.67 -3.26 -1.83
C ALA A 32 4.11 -1.78 -1.72
N THR A 33 4.92 -1.32 -2.67
CA THR A 33 5.40 0.06 -2.71
C THR A 33 4.27 1.07 -2.94
N THR A 34 3.26 0.67 -3.71
CA THR A 34 2.09 1.53 -3.99
C THR A 34 1.04 1.47 -2.89
N THR A 35 1.17 0.60 -1.89
CA THR A 35 0.22 0.52 -0.76
C THR A 35 0.81 1.02 0.54
N VAL A 36 2.11 0.78 0.79
CA VAL A 36 2.73 1.09 2.08
C VAL A 36 3.03 2.57 2.28
N GLY A 37 2.78 3.07 3.48
CA GLY A 37 3.16 4.41 3.91
C GLY A 37 2.03 5.10 4.66
N ARG A 38 2.25 6.35 5.04
CA ARG A 38 1.21 7.16 5.68
C ARG A 38 -0.01 7.31 4.77
N ASP A 39 -1.20 7.26 5.36
CA ASP A 39 -2.44 7.50 4.62
C ASP A 39 -2.56 8.98 4.28
N ILE A 40 -2.27 9.32 3.03
CA ILE A 40 -2.38 10.69 2.52
C ILE A 40 -3.75 11.02 1.90
N THR A 41 -4.73 10.12 2.05
CA THR A 41 -6.07 10.27 1.45
C THR A 41 -6.76 11.60 1.76
N PRO A 42 -6.73 12.18 2.97
CA PRO A 42 -7.39 13.46 3.25
C PRO A 42 -6.87 14.60 2.39
N TRP A 43 -5.56 14.62 2.16
CA TRP A 43 -4.89 15.63 1.34
C TRP A 43 -5.17 15.40 -0.15
N LEU A 44 -5.09 14.13 -0.58
CA LEU A 44 -5.39 13.75 -1.97
C LEU A 44 -6.86 13.97 -2.35
N ALA A 45 -7.81 13.86 -1.40
CA ALA A 45 -9.23 14.08 -1.66
C ALA A 45 -9.53 15.48 -2.20
N SER A 46 -8.66 16.45 -1.89
CA SER A 46 -8.75 17.84 -2.34
C SER A 46 -7.98 18.10 -3.63
N VAL A 47 -6.90 17.34 -3.87
CA VAL A 47 -6.08 17.47 -5.09
C VAL A 47 -5.73 16.07 -5.65
N PRO A 48 -6.71 15.33 -6.21
CA PRO A 48 -6.53 13.92 -6.59
C PRO A 48 -5.35 13.65 -7.52
N ARG A 49 -5.07 14.61 -8.42
CA ARG A 49 -3.94 14.56 -9.36
C ARG A 49 -2.56 14.43 -8.69
N LEU A 50 -2.42 14.71 -7.39
CA LEU A 50 -1.16 14.51 -6.67
C LEU A 50 -0.88 13.03 -6.36
N ALA A 51 -1.90 12.16 -6.41
CA ALA A 51 -1.72 10.73 -6.17
C ALA A 51 -0.68 10.11 -7.12
N ARG A 52 -0.68 10.50 -8.40
CA ARG A 52 0.33 10.04 -9.37
C ARG A 52 1.74 10.46 -8.99
N ARG A 53 1.92 11.65 -8.41
CA ARG A 53 3.23 12.16 -7.99
C ARG A 53 3.76 11.39 -6.79
N GLU A 54 2.86 11.01 -5.88
CA GLU A 54 3.23 10.13 -4.77
C GLU A 54 3.64 8.75 -5.27
N ILE A 55 2.88 8.16 -6.21
CA ILE A 55 3.26 6.87 -6.83
C ILE A 55 4.65 6.98 -7.48
N MET A 56 4.93 8.05 -8.23
CA MET A 56 6.26 8.32 -8.79
C MET A 56 7.34 8.41 -7.71
N ALA A 57 7.09 9.14 -6.62
CA ALA A 57 8.03 9.32 -5.52
C ALA A 57 8.37 8.01 -4.81
N ARG A 58 7.42 7.08 -4.71
CA ARG A 58 7.65 5.74 -4.14
C ARG A 58 8.31 4.78 -5.15
N ARG A 59 7.92 4.85 -6.43
CA ARG A 59 8.39 3.95 -7.50
C ARG A 59 9.83 4.21 -7.92
N TYR A 60 10.21 5.47 -8.13
CA TYR A 60 11.49 5.80 -8.77
C TYR A 60 12.72 5.38 -7.97
N PRO A 61 12.77 5.55 -6.63
CA PRO A 61 13.92 5.08 -5.85
C PRO A 61 14.16 3.58 -6.03
N LEU A 62 13.10 2.77 -6.17
CA LEU A 62 13.25 1.33 -6.39
C LEU A 62 13.83 1.01 -7.77
N SER A 63 13.36 1.65 -8.85
CA SER A 63 13.95 1.44 -10.19
C SER A 63 15.38 1.92 -10.25
N ALA A 64 15.70 3.02 -9.56
CA ALA A 64 17.05 3.56 -9.60
C ALA A 64 18.04 2.69 -8.82
N TYR A 65 17.62 2.12 -7.70
CA TYR A 65 18.53 1.53 -6.71
C TYR A 65 18.52 0.02 -6.62
N LEU A 66 17.55 -0.65 -7.26
CA LEU A 66 17.43 -2.09 -7.23
C LEU A 66 17.33 -2.63 -8.66
N VAL A 67 17.98 -3.77 -8.89
CA VAL A 67 17.89 -4.53 -10.13
C VAL A 67 17.62 -6.00 -9.81
N ARG A 68 17.21 -6.75 -10.82
CA ARG A 68 17.00 -8.20 -10.71
C ARG A 68 18.28 -8.93 -11.10
N ASP A 69 18.66 -9.90 -10.29
CA ASP A 69 19.72 -10.85 -10.59
C ASP A 69 19.11 -12.24 -10.74
N SER A 70 19.48 -12.92 -11.83
CA SER A 70 18.93 -14.24 -12.13
C SER A 70 19.35 -15.25 -11.06
N VAL A 71 18.40 -16.07 -10.60
CA VAL A 71 18.75 -17.27 -9.84
C VAL A 71 18.79 -18.40 -10.83
N GLN A 72 19.97 -19.01 -11.04
CA GLN A 72 20.03 -20.30 -11.72
C GLN A 72 19.15 -21.28 -10.95
N THR A 73 18.02 -21.63 -11.55
CA THR A 73 17.13 -22.69 -11.06
C THR A 73 17.19 -23.85 -12.05
N ASP A 74 17.02 -25.07 -11.56
CA ASP A 74 16.86 -26.24 -12.42
C ASP A 74 15.76 -25.99 -13.48
N GLN A 75 15.93 -26.56 -14.68
CA GLN A 75 15.13 -26.30 -15.89
C GLN A 75 13.59 -26.50 -15.76
N LYS A 76 13.09 -26.95 -14.61
CA LYS A 76 11.66 -27.19 -14.32
C LYS A 76 11.05 -26.25 -13.28
N ALA A 77 11.82 -25.34 -12.66
CA ALA A 77 11.30 -24.41 -11.68
C ALA A 77 10.85 -23.09 -12.33
N GLU A 78 9.81 -22.46 -11.75
CA GLU A 78 9.43 -21.09 -12.07
C GLU A 78 10.62 -20.14 -11.89
N PRO A 79 10.89 -19.20 -12.83
CA PRO A 79 12.04 -18.32 -12.76
C PRO A 79 11.98 -17.46 -11.50
N ARG A 80 13.01 -17.61 -10.66
CA ARG A 80 13.18 -16.83 -9.42
C ARG A 80 14.25 -15.77 -9.63
N TRP A 81 14.00 -14.59 -9.09
CA TRP A 81 14.93 -13.47 -9.12
C TRP A 81 15.37 -13.15 -7.71
N LYS A 82 16.66 -12.82 -7.55
CA LYS A 82 17.14 -12.06 -6.41
C LYS A 82 16.97 -10.59 -6.74
N VAL A 83 16.72 -9.81 -5.71
CA VAL A 83 16.81 -8.35 -5.82
C VAL A 83 18.16 -7.94 -5.26
N ILE A 84 18.93 -7.20 -6.05
CA ILE A 84 20.25 -6.72 -5.67
C ILE A 84 20.31 -5.20 -5.83
N PRO A 85 21.22 -4.51 -5.12
CA PRO A 85 21.43 -3.09 -5.33
C PRO A 85 22.05 -2.82 -6.70
N SER A 86 21.59 -1.77 -7.39
CA SER A 86 22.13 -1.36 -8.68
C SER A 86 23.55 -0.76 -8.56
N ALA A 87 24.22 -0.57 -9.69
CA ALA A 87 25.47 0.17 -9.76
C ALA A 87 25.29 1.64 -9.31
N VAL A 88 24.13 2.24 -9.60
CA VAL A 88 23.77 3.59 -9.15
C VAL A 88 23.74 3.62 -7.62
N TYR A 89 23.03 2.70 -6.96
CA TYR A 89 23.02 2.64 -5.50
C TYR A 89 24.41 2.36 -4.90
N SER A 90 25.17 1.45 -5.51
CA SER A 90 26.45 1.00 -4.95
C SER A 90 27.55 2.06 -5.08
N HIS A 91 27.60 2.76 -6.22
CA HIS A 91 28.71 3.62 -6.62
C HIS A 91 28.33 5.06 -6.95
N GLY A 92 27.12 5.30 -7.47
CA GLY A 92 26.69 6.62 -7.95
C GLY A 92 25.99 7.49 -6.90
N THR A 93 25.31 6.87 -5.93
CA THR A 93 24.45 7.59 -4.98
C THR A 93 25.22 8.06 -3.74
N GLU A 94 25.03 9.33 -3.37
CA GLU A 94 25.54 9.91 -2.13
C GLU A 94 25.12 9.13 -0.88
N SER A 95 25.95 9.18 0.17
CA SER A 95 25.68 8.46 1.43
C SER A 95 24.37 8.89 2.10
N SER A 96 24.05 10.18 2.08
CA SER A 96 22.80 10.76 2.61
C SER A 96 21.57 10.16 1.93
N THR A 97 21.56 10.14 0.60
CA THR A 97 20.45 9.60 -0.21
C THR A 97 20.30 8.09 -0.04
N ARG A 98 21.41 7.35 0.06
CA ARG A 98 21.35 5.90 0.38
C ARG A 98 20.77 5.63 1.76
N THR A 99 21.16 6.41 2.76
CA THR A 99 20.57 6.33 4.10
C THR A 99 19.08 6.65 4.06
N ALA A 100 18.67 7.70 3.33
CA ALA A 100 17.27 8.07 3.18
C ALA A 100 16.43 6.97 2.53
N PHE A 101 16.98 6.26 1.54
CA PHE A 101 16.32 5.12 0.89
C PHE A 101 16.07 3.92 1.84
N GLY A 102 16.83 3.81 2.93
CA GLY A 102 16.67 2.75 3.92
C GLY A 102 15.26 2.69 4.52
N TYR A 103 14.62 3.84 4.75
CA TYR A 103 13.25 3.85 5.28
C TYR A 103 12.22 3.36 4.25
N PRO A 104 12.11 3.94 3.02
CA PRO A 104 11.20 3.44 1.99
C PRO A 104 11.35 1.95 1.69
N ILE A 105 12.59 1.45 1.53
CA ILE A 105 12.78 0.03 1.25
C ILE A 105 12.40 -0.84 2.44
N GLY A 106 12.70 -0.42 3.67
CA GLY A 106 12.27 -1.13 4.88
C GLY A 106 10.75 -1.28 4.93
N MET A 107 10.02 -0.18 4.71
CA MET A 107 8.55 -0.17 4.66
C MET A 107 8.00 -1.06 3.54
N THR A 108 8.50 -0.91 2.30
CA THR A 108 8.11 -1.76 1.16
C THR A 108 8.32 -3.24 1.47
N MET A 109 9.45 -3.60 2.07
CA MET A 109 9.75 -4.99 2.38
C MET A 109 8.92 -5.54 3.53
N ALA A 110 8.59 -4.73 4.54
CA ALA A 110 7.67 -5.11 5.59
C ALA A 110 6.26 -5.39 5.03
N GLU A 111 5.72 -4.46 4.23
CA GLU A 111 4.41 -4.65 3.56
C GLU A 111 4.42 -5.87 2.64
N TRP A 112 5.51 -6.07 1.88
CA TRP A 112 5.66 -7.27 1.05
C TRP A 112 5.65 -8.53 1.89
N ALA A 113 6.41 -8.58 2.99
CA ALA A 113 6.44 -9.75 3.87
C ALA A 113 5.06 -10.01 4.49
N CYS A 114 4.37 -8.97 4.96
CA CYS A 114 3.01 -9.08 5.51
C CYS A 114 2.05 -9.67 4.49
N SER A 115 1.92 -9.01 3.33
CA SER A 115 0.94 -9.37 2.31
C SER A 115 1.26 -10.67 1.56
N THR A 116 2.55 -10.94 1.31
CA THR A 116 2.99 -12.02 0.40
C THR A 116 3.51 -13.25 1.13
N LEU A 117 4.22 -13.09 2.26
CA LEU A 117 4.78 -14.22 3.00
C LEU A 117 3.91 -14.65 4.18
N MET A 118 3.38 -13.70 4.93
CA MET A 118 2.60 -13.98 6.12
C MET A 118 1.11 -14.16 5.81
N GLY A 119 0.63 -13.66 4.67
CA GLY A 119 -0.78 -13.73 4.30
C GLY A 119 -1.65 -12.74 5.07
N LEU A 120 -1.04 -11.72 5.70
CA LEU A 120 -1.78 -10.63 6.32
C LEU A 120 -2.61 -9.91 5.25
N GLY A 121 -3.73 -9.33 5.69
CA GLY A 121 -4.42 -8.33 4.89
C GLY A 121 -3.55 -7.08 4.65
N PRO A 122 -4.10 -6.07 3.96
CA PRO A 122 -3.44 -4.76 3.80
C PRO A 122 -3.03 -4.19 5.16
N THR A 123 -1.79 -3.73 5.29
CA THR A 123 -1.33 -3.09 6.54
C THR A 123 -1.64 -1.60 6.56
N THR A 124 -1.75 -1.05 7.76
CA THR A 124 -2.00 0.37 8.01
C THR A 124 -0.84 0.96 8.79
N HIS A 125 -0.38 2.14 8.38
CA HIS A 125 0.63 2.87 9.12
C HIS A 125 0.08 3.31 10.48
N ALA A 126 0.82 3.07 11.58
CA ALA A 126 0.30 3.26 12.94
C ALA A 126 -0.05 4.73 13.27
N GLU A 127 0.66 5.69 12.67
CA GLU A 127 0.28 7.12 12.75
C GLU A 127 -1.01 7.49 11.98
N SER A 128 -1.51 6.61 11.12
CA SER A 128 -2.67 6.86 10.26
C SER A 128 -3.97 6.31 10.82
N ALA A 129 -3.91 5.37 11.76
CA ALA A 129 -5.05 4.83 12.48
C ALA A 129 -4.61 4.10 13.75
N ALA A 130 -5.53 3.96 14.71
CA ALA A 130 -5.34 3.06 15.83
C ALA A 130 -5.73 1.62 15.45
N PRO A 131 -4.97 0.59 15.86
CA PRO A 131 -5.36 -0.79 15.68
C PRO A 131 -6.61 -1.13 16.51
N PRO A 132 -7.37 -2.18 16.12
CA PRO A 132 -8.45 -2.70 16.95
C PRO A 132 -7.98 -3.00 18.38
N GLY A 133 -8.77 -2.57 19.38
CA GLY A 133 -8.43 -2.77 20.79
C GLY A 133 -7.38 -1.81 21.36
N ALA A 134 -6.85 -0.86 20.59
CA ALA A 134 -5.90 0.14 21.10
C ALA A 134 -6.53 1.10 22.12
N ALA A 135 -5.70 1.53 23.08
CA ALA A 135 -6.10 2.54 24.06
C ALA A 135 -6.26 3.94 23.42
N PRO A 136 -7.07 4.85 24.02
CA PRO A 136 -7.26 6.20 23.50
C PRO A 136 -5.98 7.04 23.35
N ASP A 137 -4.91 6.69 24.07
CA ASP A 137 -3.63 7.39 24.05
C ASP A 137 -2.68 6.93 22.94
N TRP A 138 -3.10 5.99 22.08
CA TRP A 138 -2.32 5.53 20.91
C TRP A 138 -1.81 6.71 20.08
N GLU A 139 -2.70 7.66 19.74
CA GLU A 139 -2.39 8.79 18.87
C GLU A 139 -1.51 9.87 19.52
N LYS A 140 -1.31 9.81 20.84
CA LYS A 140 -0.49 10.79 21.59
C LYS A 140 0.96 10.34 21.77
N THR A 141 1.29 9.11 21.38
CA THR A 141 2.60 8.51 21.63
C THR A 141 3.55 8.80 20.47
N SER A 142 4.76 9.27 20.78
CA SER A 142 5.79 9.61 19.78
C SER A 142 6.59 8.41 19.26
N SER A 143 6.34 7.22 19.79
CA SER A 143 7.09 5.98 19.51
C SER A 143 6.13 4.83 19.21
N LEU A 144 5.39 4.96 18.11
CA LEU A 144 4.55 3.89 17.58
C LEU A 144 5.37 2.93 16.71
N PRO A 145 4.92 1.66 16.56
CA PRO A 145 5.42 0.79 15.51
C PRO A 145 5.11 1.38 14.13
N ASP A 146 5.81 0.95 13.08
CA ASP A 146 5.58 1.49 11.74
C ASP A 146 4.19 1.12 11.17
N LEU A 147 3.80 -0.15 11.28
CA LEU A 147 2.61 -0.71 10.63
C LEU A 147 1.81 -1.59 11.60
N PHE A 148 0.53 -1.81 11.29
CA PHE A 148 -0.27 -2.88 11.87
C PHE A 148 -1.20 -3.52 10.84
N GLY A 149 -1.62 -4.76 11.08
CA GLY A 149 -2.61 -5.47 10.26
C GLY A 149 -3.25 -6.61 11.03
N THR A 150 -4.14 -7.36 10.38
CA THR A 150 -4.74 -8.58 10.93
C THR A 150 -4.63 -9.71 9.93
N HIS A 151 -4.52 -10.94 10.42
CA HIS A 151 -4.53 -12.13 9.59
C HIS A 151 -5.95 -12.76 9.58
N PRO A 152 -6.50 -13.16 8.42
CA PRO A 152 -7.86 -13.70 8.36
C PRO A 152 -8.10 -15.03 9.10
N ALA A 153 -7.05 -15.70 9.55
CA ALA A 153 -7.13 -17.02 10.21
C ALA A 153 -7.06 -16.98 11.74
N ASP A 154 -6.49 -15.93 12.34
CA ASP A 154 -6.41 -15.79 13.80
C ASP A 154 -7.08 -14.50 14.33
N SER A 155 -7.37 -13.54 13.44
CA SER A 155 -7.98 -12.24 13.75
C SER A 155 -7.23 -11.41 14.80
N GLU A 156 -6.03 -11.82 15.22
CA GLU A 156 -5.18 -11.07 16.14
C GLU A 156 -4.56 -9.87 15.42
N VAL A 157 -4.22 -8.83 16.19
CA VAL A 157 -3.48 -7.68 15.66
C VAL A 157 -2.01 -8.04 15.52
N TRP A 158 -1.44 -7.72 14.37
CA TRP A 158 -0.01 -7.84 14.10
C TRP A 158 0.59 -6.44 14.05
N LEU A 159 1.41 -6.09 15.05
CA LEU A 159 2.22 -4.88 15.06
C LEU A 159 3.54 -5.15 14.37
N VAL A 160 3.90 -4.30 13.41
CA VAL A 160 5.05 -4.53 12.53
C VAL A 160 5.96 -3.31 12.55
N GLU A 161 7.23 -3.53 12.84
CA GLU A 161 8.28 -2.51 12.78
C GLU A 161 9.22 -2.79 11.61
N ALA A 162 9.46 -1.79 10.79
CA ALA A 162 10.26 -1.89 9.58
C ALA A 162 11.63 -1.21 9.77
N LYS A 163 12.71 -1.96 9.55
CA LYS A 163 14.06 -1.41 9.54
C LYS A 163 14.72 -1.72 8.22
N GLY A 164 15.10 -0.70 7.45
CA GLY A 164 15.85 -0.87 6.21
C GLY A 164 17.14 -0.07 6.21
N GLY A 165 18.12 -0.57 5.45
CA GLY A 165 19.37 0.15 5.21
C GLY A 165 20.39 -0.70 4.45
N ARG A 166 21.57 -0.12 4.19
CA ARG A 166 22.68 -0.86 3.58
C ARG A 166 23.12 -2.05 4.45
N TRP A 167 23.17 -1.85 5.77
CA TRP A 167 23.51 -2.87 6.76
C TRP A 167 22.57 -2.75 7.95
N LEU A 168 21.85 -3.82 8.26
CA LEU A 168 21.05 -3.86 9.48
C LEU A 168 21.92 -4.25 10.67
N ARG A 169 22.32 -3.25 11.48
CA ARG A 169 23.14 -3.47 12.68
C ARG A 169 22.27 -3.76 13.89
N MET A 170 22.83 -4.47 14.88
CA MET A 170 22.18 -4.79 16.15
C MET A 170 21.56 -3.57 16.88
N PRO A 171 22.17 -2.38 16.92
CA PRO A 171 21.53 -1.22 17.54
C PRO A 171 20.21 -0.83 16.87
N SER A 172 20.13 -0.90 15.54
CA SER A 172 18.91 -0.62 14.79
C SER A 172 17.82 -1.64 15.09
N ARG A 173 18.18 -2.93 15.20
CA ARG A 173 17.26 -4.00 15.59
C ARG A 173 16.72 -3.81 17.02
N ARG A 174 17.61 -3.53 17.97
CA ARG A 174 17.22 -3.25 19.37
C ARG A 174 16.32 -2.04 19.49
N LYS A 175 16.56 -0.99 18.68
CA LYS A 175 15.68 0.17 18.62
C LYS A 175 14.29 -0.22 18.10
N GLY A 176 14.23 -1.02 17.03
CA GLY A 176 12.97 -1.52 16.48
C GLY A 176 12.18 -2.38 17.47
N ALA A 177 12.84 -3.34 18.13
CA ALA A 177 12.19 -4.16 19.16
C ALA A 177 11.57 -3.31 20.28
N LYS A 178 12.27 -2.27 20.74
CA LYS A 178 11.72 -1.34 21.74
C LYS A 178 10.50 -0.54 21.25
N GLN A 179 10.38 -0.29 19.95
CA GLN A 179 9.20 0.40 19.38
C GLN A 179 7.98 -0.52 19.32
N LEU A 180 8.19 -1.84 19.24
CA LEU A 180 7.13 -2.85 19.32
C LEU A 180 6.63 -3.07 20.76
N ASP A 181 7.41 -2.67 21.78
CA ASP A 181 7.02 -2.72 23.19
C ASP A 181 6.02 -1.61 23.56
N VAL A 182 4.82 -1.68 22.97
CA VAL A 182 3.76 -0.66 23.14
C VAL A 182 3.06 -0.72 24.52
N GLY A 183 3.28 -1.78 25.29
CA GLY A 183 2.76 -1.93 26.66
C GLY A 183 1.25 -1.76 26.74
N ALA A 184 0.79 -0.89 27.66
CA ALA A 184 -0.64 -0.65 27.90
C ALA A 184 -1.37 0.06 26.74
N LEU A 185 -0.67 0.47 25.67
CA LEU A 185 -1.30 1.09 24.50
C LEU A 185 -2.10 0.10 23.66
N LEU A 186 -1.78 -1.20 23.73
CA LEU A 186 -2.54 -2.26 23.09
C LEU A 186 -2.80 -3.40 24.09
N PRO A 187 -3.84 -3.28 24.94
CA PRO A 187 -4.13 -4.24 26.02
C PRO A 187 -4.76 -5.56 25.54
N VAL A 188 -4.82 -5.82 24.23
CA VAL A 188 -5.36 -7.06 23.64
C VAL A 188 -4.22 -7.98 23.20
N PRO A 189 -4.47 -9.31 23.07
CA PRO A 189 -3.51 -10.22 22.44
C PRO A 189 -3.08 -9.73 21.06
N HIS A 190 -1.79 -9.80 20.80
CA HIS A 190 -1.22 -9.35 19.54
C HIS A 190 0.14 -9.99 19.26
N HIS A 191 0.54 -9.95 17.99
CA HIS A 191 1.86 -10.30 17.52
C HIS A 191 2.73 -9.05 17.37
N LYS A 192 4.00 -9.15 17.75
CA LYS A 192 5.05 -8.18 17.43
C LYS A 192 5.92 -8.76 16.33
N VAL A 193 6.15 -8.00 15.27
CA VAL A 193 6.98 -8.42 14.14
C VAL A 193 8.03 -7.36 13.86
N LEU A 194 9.31 -7.73 13.93
CA LEU A 194 10.40 -6.88 13.47
C LEU A 194 10.86 -7.36 12.09
N CYS A 195 10.56 -6.56 11.07
CA CYS A 195 11.03 -6.77 9.70
C CYS A 195 12.32 -5.96 9.46
N GLY A 196 13.45 -6.64 9.52
CA GLY A 196 14.75 -6.10 9.15
C GLY A 196 15.07 -6.32 7.67
N THR A 197 15.58 -5.31 6.97
CA THR A 197 15.93 -5.34 5.55
C THR A 197 17.33 -4.79 5.33
N SER A 198 18.15 -5.53 4.58
CA SER A 198 19.54 -5.18 4.30
C SER A 198 19.87 -5.25 2.81
N LEU A 199 20.71 -4.32 2.33
CA LEU A 199 20.99 -4.07 0.91
C LEU A 199 22.50 -4.07 0.59
N GLU A 200 23.35 -4.77 1.32
CA GLU A 200 24.81 -4.64 1.10
C GLU A 200 25.28 -5.23 -0.24
N LYS A 201 24.82 -6.46 -0.55
CA LYS A 201 25.18 -7.21 -1.77
C LYS A 201 23.98 -7.78 -2.49
N ARG A 202 22.97 -8.13 -1.70
CA ARG A 202 21.66 -8.64 -2.12
C ARG A 202 20.65 -8.20 -1.07
N LEU A 203 19.40 -8.16 -1.47
CA LEU A 203 18.29 -7.94 -0.56
C LEU A 203 18.08 -9.20 0.30
N PHE A 204 18.23 -9.06 1.61
CA PHE A 204 17.84 -10.08 2.58
C PHE A 204 17.02 -9.47 3.71
N MET A 205 16.19 -10.31 4.32
CA MET A 205 15.32 -9.93 5.42
C MET A 205 15.59 -10.75 6.67
N VAL A 206 15.36 -10.14 7.81
CA VAL A 206 15.36 -10.71 9.16
C VAL A 206 13.94 -10.53 9.66
N ILE A 207 13.30 -11.60 10.14
CA ILE A 207 11.91 -11.57 10.60
C ILE A 207 11.90 -12.21 11.98
N ASP A 208 11.64 -11.39 12.99
CA ASP A 208 11.54 -11.80 14.38
C ASP A 208 10.11 -11.58 14.84
N VAL A 209 9.48 -12.62 15.41
CA VAL A 209 8.07 -12.58 15.81
C VAL A 209 7.88 -13.07 17.23
N GLU A 210 7.19 -12.26 18.01
CA GLU A 210 6.83 -12.56 19.39
C GLU A 210 5.31 -12.47 19.55
N SER A 211 4.70 -13.49 20.16
CA SER A 211 3.28 -13.43 20.57
C SER A 211 3.18 -12.89 21.99
N VAL A 212 2.30 -11.91 22.19
CA VAL A 212 2.04 -11.30 23.49
C VAL A 212 0.64 -11.67 23.96
N ASN A 213 0.58 -12.51 24.99
CA ASN A 213 -0.67 -12.83 25.67
C ASN A 213 -0.78 -11.97 26.93
N HIS A 214 -1.78 -11.10 26.99
CA HIS A 214 -2.13 -10.41 28.22
C HIS A 214 -3.06 -11.32 29.03
N GLY A 215 -2.52 -11.93 30.09
CA GLY A 215 -3.23 -12.88 30.95
C GLY A 215 -4.53 -12.28 31.51
N GLY A 216 -5.65 -12.62 30.89
CA GLY A 216 -7.01 -12.35 31.31
C GLY A 216 -7.86 -13.57 30.98
N ASP A 217 -8.74 -13.94 31.92
CA ASP A 217 -9.57 -15.14 31.93
C ASP A 217 -10.19 -15.52 30.58
N ASN A 218 -10.28 -16.83 30.33
CA ASN A 218 -11.08 -17.44 29.27
C ASN A 218 -12.51 -16.86 29.28
N GLY A 219 -12.78 -15.90 28.40
CA GLY A 219 -14.04 -15.19 28.35
C GLY A 219 -14.51 -14.98 26.92
N GLY A 220 -15.22 -15.98 26.39
CA GLY A 220 -16.20 -15.78 25.31
C GLY A 220 -15.82 -16.34 23.95
N ALA A 221 -16.30 -17.55 23.66
CA ALA A 221 -16.59 -17.95 22.29
C ALA A 221 -17.75 -17.06 21.77
N GLY A 222 -17.41 -16.00 21.03
CA GLY A 222 -18.37 -15.11 20.37
C GLY A 222 -18.51 -15.46 18.90
N THR A 223 -19.60 -16.12 18.52
CA THR A 223 -19.95 -16.43 17.13
C THR A 223 -20.54 -15.22 16.35
N ASP A 224 -20.08 -14.00 16.62
CA ASP A 224 -20.47 -12.79 15.88
C ASP A 224 -19.31 -12.18 15.03
N ASP A 225 -18.11 -12.79 15.06
CA ASP A 225 -16.88 -12.22 14.49
C ASP A 225 -16.80 -12.21 12.94
N GLN A 226 -17.61 -13.00 12.22
CA GLN A 226 -17.46 -13.09 10.75
C GLN A 226 -17.93 -11.85 9.98
N ALA A 227 -18.83 -11.04 10.58
CA ALA A 227 -19.41 -9.86 9.93
C ALA A 227 -18.62 -8.57 10.20
N GLN A 228 -18.00 -8.43 11.39
CA GLN A 228 -17.09 -7.32 11.70
C GLN A 228 -15.76 -7.47 10.94
N ASP A 229 -15.18 -8.68 10.90
CA ASP A 229 -13.92 -8.95 10.19
C ASP A 229 -13.99 -8.69 8.68
N SER A 230 -15.17 -8.82 8.05
CA SER A 230 -15.30 -8.54 6.61
C SER A 230 -15.31 -7.04 6.29
N GLY A 231 -15.79 -6.20 7.20
CA GLY A 231 -15.89 -4.76 7.00
C GLY A 231 -14.53 -4.07 7.17
N ASP A 232 -13.80 -4.43 8.22
CA ASP A 232 -12.50 -3.84 8.53
C ASP A 232 -11.46 -4.19 7.47
N VAL A 233 -11.38 -5.47 7.05
CA VAL A 233 -10.46 -5.89 5.97
C VAL A 233 -10.75 -5.14 4.67
N LEU A 234 -12.03 -4.94 4.35
CA LEU A 234 -12.42 -4.20 3.15
C LEU A 234 -12.09 -2.70 3.25
N LEU A 235 -12.28 -2.09 4.43
CA LEU A 235 -11.88 -0.71 4.67
C LEU A 235 -10.37 -0.53 4.51
N GLU A 236 -9.56 -1.42 5.07
CA GLU A 236 -8.10 -1.33 4.91
C GLU A 236 -7.66 -1.63 3.46
N LEU A 237 -8.35 -2.54 2.75
CA LEU A 237 -8.13 -2.73 1.30
C LEU A 237 -8.44 -1.47 0.50
N ALA A 238 -9.58 -0.82 0.76
CA ALA A 238 -9.94 0.43 0.09
C ALA A 238 -8.91 1.53 0.40
N ARG A 239 -8.50 1.67 1.67
CA ARG A 239 -7.48 2.64 2.11
C ARG A 239 -6.14 2.43 1.42
N ALA A 240 -5.64 1.20 1.38
CA ALA A 240 -4.40 0.85 0.70
C ALA A 240 -4.44 1.17 -0.80
N ARG A 241 -5.64 1.30 -1.39
CA ARG A 241 -5.84 1.50 -2.83
C ARG A 241 -6.32 2.90 -3.22
N MET A 242 -6.42 3.81 -2.25
CA MET A 242 -6.85 5.19 -2.48
C MET A 242 -5.94 5.95 -3.46
N MET A 243 -4.63 5.70 -3.47
CA MET A 243 -3.73 6.34 -4.44
C MET A 243 -4.00 5.90 -5.87
N THR A 244 -4.23 4.60 -6.08
CA THR A 244 -4.63 4.08 -7.39
C THR A 244 -5.98 4.67 -7.80
N TYR A 245 -6.95 4.70 -6.88
CA TYR A 245 -8.26 5.28 -7.13
C TYR A 245 -8.17 6.75 -7.56
N PHE A 246 -7.49 7.60 -6.77
CA PHE A 246 -7.35 9.02 -7.10
C PHE A 246 -6.58 9.25 -8.40
N THR A 247 -5.63 8.37 -8.72
CA THR A 247 -4.94 8.44 -10.00
C THR A 247 -5.91 8.17 -11.14
N LEU A 248 -6.62 7.03 -11.13
CA LEU A 248 -7.62 6.70 -12.15
C LEU A 248 -8.72 7.76 -12.27
N ALA A 249 -9.27 8.21 -11.14
CA ALA A 249 -10.34 9.21 -11.08
C ALA A 249 -9.91 10.61 -11.56
N SER A 250 -8.61 10.90 -11.66
CA SER A 250 -8.09 12.21 -12.10
C SER A 250 -7.50 12.21 -13.51
N LEU A 251 -7.45 11.05 -14.17
CA LEU A 251 -6.95 10.92 -15.53
C LEU A 251 -8.03 11.31 -16.55
N PRO A 252 -7.63 11.87 -17.70
CA PRO A 252 -8.55 12.06 -18.82
C PRO A 252 -9.19 10.73 -19.25
N PRO A 253 -10.49 10.73 -19.60
CA PRO A 253 -11.22 9.56 -20.12
C PRO A 253 -10.46 8.79 -21.21
N ALA A 254 -9.80 9.50 -22.12
CA ALA A 254 -9.05 8.91 -23.24
C ALA A 254 -7.87 8.01 -22.81
N LEU A 255 -7.43 8.06 -21.55
CA LEU A 255 -6.35 7.21 -21.02
C LEU A 255 -6.88 5.98 -20.27
N LEU A 256 -8.17 5.95 -19.91
CA LEU A 256 -8.77 4.85 -19.18
C LEU A 256 -9.14 3.71 -20.13
N ARG A 257 -8.93 2.47 -19.69
CA ARG A 257 -9.28 1.26 -20.43
C ARG A 257 -9.90 0.23 -19.51
N VAL A 258 -10.65 -0.72 -20.09
CA VAL A 258 -11.11 -1.92 -19.38
C VAL A 258 -10.23 -3.10 -19.77
N THR A 259 -9.50 -3.66 -18.81
CA THR A 259 -8.68 -4.85 -19.04
C THR A 259 -9.41 -6.12 -18.58
N PRO A 260 -9.71 -7.06 -19.49
CA PRO A 260 -10.29 -8.34 -19.13
C PRO A 260 -9.27 -9.22 -18.43
N VAL A 261 -9.65 -9.72 -17.25
CA VAL A 261 -8.86 -10.66 -16.44
C VAL A 261 -9.72 -11.88 -16.11
N GLY A 262 -9.15 -13.08 -16.26
CA GLY A 262 -9.84 -14.33 -15.91
C GLY A 262 -10.07 -14.43 -14.41
N LYS A 263 -11.24 -14.93 -14.01
CA LYS A 263 -11.50 -15.27 -12.61
C LYS A 263 -10.60 -16.44 -12.17
N PRO A 264 -10.13 -16.45 -10.92
CA PRO A 264 -9.44 -17.62 -10.38
C PRO A 264 -10.37 -18.85 -10.37
N GLU A 265 -9.81 -20.04 -10.62
CA GLU A 265 -10.56 -21.29 -10.63
C GLU A 265 -11.26 -21.55 -9.28
N ALA A 266 -12.54 -21.91 -9.34
CA ALA A 266 -13.33 -22.26 -8.15
C ALA A 266 -12.79 -23.55 -7.52
N GLY A 267 -12.08 -23.42 -6.39
CA GLY A 267 -11.48 -24.56 -5.68
C GLY A 267 -10.25 -24.18 -4.86
N ARG A 268 -9.53 -23.13 -5.28
CA ARG A 268 -8.74 -22.34 -4.33
C ARG A 268 -9.73 -21.42 -3.65
N ALA A 269 -10.10 -21.74 -2.42
CA ALA A 269 -10.97 -20.89 -1.62
C ALA A 269 -10.55 -19.43 -1.79
N LEU A 270 -11.53 -18.54 -1.96
CA LEU A 270 -11.40 -17.09 -1.80
C LEU A 270 -10.85 -16.82 -0.38
N GLN A 271 -9.57 -17.10 -0.17
CA GLN A 271 -8.85 -16.63 0.99
C GLN A 271 -8.84 -15.11 0.86
N ARG A 272 -9.30 -14.44 1.90
CA ARG A 272 -9.45 -12.97 1.95
C ARG A 272 -8.13 -12.23 1.64
N SER A 273 -6.99 -12.93 1.67
CA SER A 273 -5.73 -12.57 1.03
C SER A 273 -5.63 -13.19 -0.38
N ASP A 274 -6.31 -12.63 -1.39
CA ASP A 274 -6.16 -13.12 -2.76
C ASP A 274 -4.73 -12.85 -3.26
N PRO A 275 -3.89 -13.88 -3.42
CA PRO A 275 -2.48 -13.68 -3.74
C PRO A 275 -2.35 -13.10 -5.14
N LEU A 276 -1.31 -12.30 -5.34
CA LEU A 276 -1.01 -11.70 -6.64
C LEU A 276 -0.70 -12.80 -7.67
N ARG A 277 -1.59 -12.97 -8.67
CA ARG A 277 -1.43 -13.97 -9.74
C ARG A 277 -0.70 -13.35 -10.93
N LEU A 278 0.28 -14.07 -11.47
CA LEU A 278 0.96 -13.70 -12.72
C LEU A 278 0.11 -14.13 -13.91
N LEU A 279 -0.11 -13.24 -14.87
CA LEU A 279 -1.09 -13.48 -15.94
C LEU A 279 -0.49 -14.03 -17.24
N GLU A 280 0.83 -14.08 -17.40
CA GLU A 280 1.50 -14.54 -18.63
C GLU A 280 1.21 -16.01 -18.95
N ARG A 281 0.88 -16.80 -17.92
CA ARG A 281 0.56 -18.23 -18.03
C ARG A 281 -0.83 -18.55 -17.46
N ASP A 282 -1.65 -17.53 -17.20
CA ASP A 282 -3.00 -17.72 -16.65
C ASP A 282 -3.98 -18.07 -17.77
N SER A 283 -4.24 -19.37 -17.93
CA SER A 283 -5.13 -19.91 -18.97
C SER A 283 -6.52 -19.28 -18.94
N ALA A 284 -7.07 -19.01 -17.75
CA ALA A 284 -8.37 -18.37 -17.57
C ALA A 284 -8.40 -16.96 -18.18
N THR A 285 -7.36 -16.15 -17.97
CA THR A 285 -7.23 -14.81 -18.57
C THR A 285 -7.04 -14.90 -20.08
N ASP A 286 -6.21 -15.82 -20.55
CA ASP A 286 -5.96 -16.05 -21.97
C ASP A 286 -7.23 -16.48 -22.72
N ASP A 287 -7.98 -17.42 -22.16
CA ASP A 287 -9.23 -17.90 -22.70
C ASP A 287 -10.30 -16.80 -22.75
N LEU A 288 -10.41 -16.01 -21.68
CA LEU A 288 -11.31 -14.86 -21.66
C LEU A 288 -10.95 -13.85 -22.75
N ARG A 289 -9.68 -13.47 -22.85
CA ARG A 289 -9.19 -12.50 -23.86
C ARG A 289 -9.43 -12.98 -25.28
N ARG A 290 -9.28 -14.28 -25.55
CA ARG A 290 -9.64 -14.89 -26.85
C ARG A 290 -11.13 -14.78 -27.16
N ARG A 291 -12.02 -14.96 -26.17
CA ARG A 291 -13.47 -14.88 -26.36
C ARG A 291 -13.99 -13.45 -26.49
N VAL A 292 -13.42 -12.52 -25.73
CA VAL A 292 -13.82 -11.10 -25.75
C VAL A 292 -13.33 -10.43 -27.04
N GLY A 293 -12.08 -10.66 -27.46
CA GLY A 293 -11.52 -10.00 -28.64
C GLY A 293 -11.30 -8.48 -28.44
N GLY A 294 -10.68 -7.83 -29.42
CA GLY A 294 -10.24 -6.42 -29.30
C GLY A 294 -11.33 -5.35 -29.47
N SER A 295 -12.54 -5.73 -29.86
CA SER A 295 -13.64 -4.81 -30.22
C SER A 295 -14.95 -5.11 -29.48
N ALA A 296 -14.91 -5.95 -28.45
CA ALA A 296 -16.10 -6.25 -27.66
C ALA A 296 -16.54 -5.05 -26.82
N GLY A 297 -17.82 -5.00 -26.48
CA GLY A 297 -18.32 -4.04 -25.49
C GLY A 297 -17.93 -4.47 -24.07
N GLU A 298 -18.00 -3.52 -23.13
CA GLU A 298 -17.73 -3.75 -21.69
C GLU A 298 -18.52 -4.96 -21.14
N GLY A 299 -19.82 -5.06 -21.45
CA GLY A 299 -20.69 -6.12 -20.96
C GLY A 299 -20.24 -7.53 -21.35
N THR A 300 -19.56 -7.67 -22.49
CA THR A 300 -19.08 -8.97 -22.99
C THR A 300 -18.09 -9.64 -22.03
N ILE A 301 -17.29 -8.86 -21.29
CA ILE A 301 -16.33 -9.42 -20.32
C ILE A 301 -17.10 -10.12 -19.19
N ARG A 302 -18.17 -9.48 -18.69
CA ARG A 302 -18.99 -10.01 -17.59
C ARG A 302 -19.83 -11.20 -18.04
N ASP A 303 -20.41 -11.14 -19.23
CA ASP A 303 -21.19 -12.23 -19.82
C ASP A 303 -20.35 -13.51 -19.98
N GLN A 304 -19.04 -13.33 -20.18
CA GLN A 304 -18.04 -14.41 -20.27
C GLN A 304 -17.44 -14.79 -18.90
N ASN A 305 -18.07 -14.36 -17.80
CA ASN A 305 -17.66 -14.58 -16.42
C ASN A 305 -16.23 -14.06 -16.09
N GLY A 306 -15.80 -12.99 -16.76
CA GLY A 306 -14.53 -12.32 -16.52
C GLY A 306 -14.58 -11.26 -15.42
N LEU A 307 -13.40 -10.75 -15.07
CA LEU A 307 -13.20 -9.54 -14.27
C LEU A 307 -12.88 -8.38 -15.22
N ASP A 308 -13.63 -7.30 -15.12
CA ASP A 308 -13.49 -6.08 -15.93
C ASP A 308 -12.77 -5.00 -15.12
N MET A 309 -11.45 -4.94 -15.24
CA MET A 309 -10.61 -4.02 -14.47
C MET A 309 -10.50 -2.66 -15.15
N LEU A 310 -10.81 -1.56 -14.47
CA LEU A 310 -10.48 -0.22 -14.98
C LEU A 310 -8.98 0.01 -14.78
N THR A 311 -8.26 0.19 -15.87
CA THR A 311 -6.81 0.33 -15.89
C THR A 311 -6.38 1.61 -16.59
N SER A 312 -5.18 2.08 -16.25
CA SER A 312 -4.46 3.08 -17.04
C SER A 312 -2.96 2.95 -16.81
N ARG A 313 -2.18 3.25 -17.85
CA ARG A 313 -0.77 3.59 -17.68
C ARG A 313 -0.69 4.84 -16.82
N ILE A 314 0.17 4.81 -15.80
CA ILE A 314 0.36 5.94 -14.89
C ILE A 314 1.39 6.89 -15.52
N PRO A 315 1.02 8.13 -15.88
CA PRO A 315 1.93 9.04 -16.55
C PRO A 315 3.20 9.29 -15.73
N GLY A 316 4.35 9.16 -16.38
CA GLY A 316 5.66 9.28 -15.75
C GLY A 316 6.22 7.98 -15.20
N THR A 317 5.45 6.91 -15.10
CA THR A 317 5.97 5.61 -14.64
C THR A 317 5.90 4.55 -15.75
N ASP A 318 6.52 3.42 -15.44
CA ASP A 318 6.48 2.16 -16.18
C ASP A 318 5.32 1.26 -15.76
N LEU A 319 4.38 1.78 -14.94
CA LEU A 319 3.29 1.00 -14.36
C LEU A 319 1.97 1.22 -15.09
N VAL A 320 1.22 0.14 -15.23
CA VAL A 320 -0.22 0.16 -15.43
C VAL A 320 -0.85 -0.29 -14.12
N LEU A 321 -1.76 0.50 -13.57
CA LEU A 321 -2.51 0.13 -12.37
C LEU A 321 -3.99 0.08 -12.70
N GLY A 322 -4.71 -0.78 -11.99
CA GLY A 322 -6.14 -0.86 -12.10
C GLY A 322 -6.83 -1.53 -10.94
N MET A 323 -8.16 -1.49 -10.99
CA MET A 323 -9.01 -2.09 -9.98
C MET A 323 -10.36 -2.51 -10.56
N SER A 324 -11.02 -3.43 -9.85
CA SER A 324 -12.38 -3.87 -10.18
C SER A 324 -13.42 -2.77 -9.93
N ARG A 325 -14.61 -2.92 -10.50
CA ARG A 325 -15.75 -2.02 -10.26
C ARG A 325 -16.13 -1.92 -8.79
N ARG A 326 -16.19 -3.06 -8.11
CA ARG A 326 -16.50 -3.13 -6.66
C ARG A 326 -15.46 -2.39 -5.82
N LEU A 327 -14.17 -2.60 -6.05
CA LEU A 327 -13.12 -1.88 -5.31
C LEU A 327 -13.10 -0.38 -5.67
N TYR A 328 -13.29 -0.03 -6.94
CA TYR A 328 -13.38 1.37 -7.38
C TYR A 328 -14.51 2.11 -6.67
N SER A 329 -15.70 1.51 -6.64
CA SER A 329 -16.88 2.08 -5.99
C SER A 329 -16.68 2.23 -4.48
N ALA A 330 -16.09 1.22 -3.83
CA ALA A 330 -15.69 1.31 -2.41
C ALA A 330 -14.71 2.47 -2.13
N CYS A 331 -13.69 2.63 -2.98
CA CYS A 331 -12.75 3.74 -2.88
C CYS A 331 -13.42 5.10 -3.15
N ARG A 332 -14.40 5.16 -4.06
CA ARG A 332 -15.18 6.37 -4.34
C ARG A 332 -15.97 6.83 -3.13
N GLU A 333 -16.66 5.92 -2.44
CA GLU A 333 -17.38 6.25 -1.20
C GLU A 333 -16.42 6.70 -0.09
N LEU A 334 -15.28 6.01 0.05
CA LEU A 334 -14.23 6.39 0.99
C LEU A 334 -13.66 7.79 0.69
N ALA A 335 -13.45 8.12 -0.59
CA ALA A 335 -13.01 9.44 -1.04
C ALA A 335 -14.00 10.54 -0.67
N GLY A 336 -15.30 10.29 -0.89
CA GLY A 336 -16.38 11.22 -0.56
C GLY A 336 -16.43 11.52 0.94
N LEU A 337 -16.30 10.48 1.78
CA LEU A 337 -16.21 10.65 3.23
C LEU A 337 -14.95 11.42 3.65
N ALA A 338 -13.79 11.06 3.10
CA ALA A 338 -12.54 11.76 3.38
C ALA A 338 -12.60 13.25 3.04
N ARG A 339 -13.26 13.61 1.93
CA ARG A 339 -13.49 15.00 1.55
C ARG A 339 -14.36 15.74 2.58
N ARG A 340 -15.47 15.12 3.02
CA ARG A 340 -16.35 15.71 4.03
C ARG A 340 -15.63 15.94 5.36
N ILE A 341 -14.81 14.99 5.81
CA ILE A 341 -13.97 15.16 7.01
C ILE A 341 -12.97 16.30 6.84
N ALA A 342 -12.28 16.36 5.70
CA ALA A 342 -11.32 17.44 5.44
C ALA A 342 -12.00 18.82 5.44
N GLU A 343 -13.19 18.94 4.84
CA GLU A 343 -13.98 20.18 4.84
C GLU A 343 -14.43 20.57 6.24
N GLU A 344 -14.84 19.61 7.05
CA GLU A 344 -15.24 19.85 8.44
C GLU A 344 -14.07 20.28 9.32
N ALA A 345 -12.92 19.60 9.21
CA ALA A 345 -11.71 19.98 9.91
C ALA A 345 -11.29 21.43 9.57
N ARG A 346 -11.43 21.85 8.30
CA ARG A 346 -11.21 23.25 7.88
C ARG A 346 -12.20 24.22 8.52
N ARG A 347 -13.47 23.84 8.68
CA ARG A 347 -14.47 24.69 9.36
C ARG A 347 -14.18 24.81 10.86
N MET A 348 -13.76 23.71 11.50
CA MET A 348 -13.43 23.70 12.93
C MET A 348 -12.15 24.47 13.24
N ARG A 349 -11.15 24.41 12.35
CA ARG A 349 -9.86 25.08 12.50
C ARG A 349 -9.43 25.74 11.18
N PRO A 350 -9.99 26.92 10.86
CA PRO A 350 -9.65 27.66 9.63
C PRO A 350 -8.16 27.94 9.49
N GLU A 351 -7.45 28.14 10.59
CA GLU A 351 -5.99 28.33 10.65
C GLU A 351 -5.20 27.13 10.12
N TYR A 352 -5.79 25.93 10.11
CA TYR A 352 -5.15 24.73 9.56
C TYR A 352 -5.50 24.47 8.08
N THR A 353 -6.29 25.34 7.43
CA THR A 353 -6.76 25.14 6.07
C THR A 353 -5.66 24.87 5.03
N PRO A 354 -4.52 25.59 5.02
CA PRO A 354 -3.43 25.30 4.08
C PRO A 354 -2.92 23.86 4.20
N TYR A 355 -2.73 23.38 5.43
CA TYR A 355 -2.23 22.02 5.68
C TYR A 355 -3.26 20.95 5.36
N ILE A 356 -4.55 21.17 5.64
CA ILE A 356 -5.62 20.21 5.33
C ILE A 356 -5.91 20.19 3.82
N SER A 357 -5.72 21.30 3.11
CA SER A 357 -5.90 21.36 1.65
C SER A 357 -4.72 20.81 0.86
N GLY A 358 -3.57 20.59 1.51
CA GLY A 358 -2.34 20.21 0.82
C GLY A 358 -1.84 21.31 -0.14
N LEU A 359 -2.34 22.54 0.03
CA LEU A 359 -1.88 23.70 -0.72
C LEU A 359 -0.75 24.37 0.07
N PRO A 360 0.29 24.84 -0.62
CA PRO A 360 1.30 25.67 0.05
C PRO A 360 0.59 26.85 0.72
N GLN A 361 1.09 27.28 1.87
CA GLN A 361 0.65 28.55 2.44
C GLN A 361 0.79 29.62 1.36
N PRO A 362 -0.16 30.56 1.24
CA PRO A 362 0.09 31.75 0.46
C PRO A 362 1.37 32.36 1.02
N LEU A 363 2.45 32.36 0.22
CA LEU A 363 3.58 33.23 0.51
C LEU A 363 2.97 34.62 0.62
N ASP A 364 3.19 35.31 1.73
CA ASP A 364 2.72 36.66 1.90
C ASP A 364 3.43 37.52 0.85
N VAL A 365 2.80 37.68 -0.32
CA VAL A 365 3.36 38.30 -1.54
C VAL A 365 3.80 39.75 -1.26
N ARG A 366 3.36 40.33 -0.14
CA ARG A 366 3.85 41.62 0.38
C ARG A 366 5.34 41.63 0.74
N SER A 367 6.00 40.48 0.83
CA SER A 367 7.45 40.39 1.08
C SER A 367 8.32 40.46 -0.17
N LEU A 368 7.74 40.47 -1.38
CA LEU A 368 8.50 40.59 -2.63
C LEU A 368 8.87 42.04 -2.98
N GLU A 369 8.34 43.03 -2.27
CA GLU A 369 8.74 44.45 -2.39
C GLU A 369 9.86 44.85 -1.40
N SER A 370 10.37 43.90 -0.60
CA SER A 370 11.52 44.15 0.28
C SER A 370 12.83 43.87 -0.45
N PRO A 371 13.81 44.79 -0.45
CA PRO A 371 15.05 44.63 -1.18
C PRO A 371 15.88 43.49 -0.57
N LEU A 372 16.01 42.39 -1.33
CA LEU A 372 16.83 41.19 -1.08
C LEU A 372 16.65 40.55 0.30
N PRO A 373 16.23 39.27 0.41
CA PRO A 373 16.12 38.62 1.71
C PRO A 373 17.49 38.63 2.38
N ARG A 374 17.61 39.33 3.51
CA ARG A 374 18.66 39.03 4.49
C ARG A 374 18.62 37.52 4.68
N ILE A 375 19.77 36.88 4.59
CA ILE A 375 19.95 35.46 4.89
C ILE A 375 19.22 35.24 6.22
N ALA A 376 18.04 34.61 6.17
CA ALA A 376 17.27 34.36 7.37
C ALA A 376 18.16 33.53 8.29
N ASP A 377 18.32 34.00 9.53
CA ASP A 377 19.18 33.34 10.51
C ASP A 377 18.71 31.88 10.66
N ASP A 378 19.65 30.94 10.78
CA ASP A 378 19.29 29.51 10.83
C ASP A 378 18.37 29.20 12.02
N ALA A 379 18.43 30.01 13.09
CA ALA A 379 17.52 29.95 14.22
C ALA A 379 16.07 30.33 13.84
N ASP A 380 15.86 31.38 13.07
CA ASP A 380 14.52 31.81 12.63
C ASP A 380 13.90 30.79 11.67
N ARG A 381 14.73 30.18 10.80
CA ARG A 381 14.32 29.06 9.95
C ARG A 381 13.89 27.84 10.77
N GLN A 382 14.70 27.43 11.75
CA GLN A 382 14.37 26.30 12.61
C GLN A 382 13.08 26.52 13.42
N VAL A 383 12.85 27.73 13.92
CA VAL A 383 11.60 28.07 14.64
C VAL A 383 10.40 28.02 13.69
N SER A 384 10.55 28.54 12.46
CA SER A 384 9.51 28.47 11.41
C SER A 384 9.18 27.01 11.04
N ASP A 385 10.20 26.19 10.81
CA ASP A 385 10.04 24.78 10.45
C ASP A 385 9.38 23.97 11.58
N THR A 386 9.75 24.25 12.83
CA THR A 386 9.16 23.61 14.01
C THR A 386 7.68 23.97 14.14
N ARG A 387 7.34 25.25 13.97
CA ARG A 387 5.95 25.72 14.01
C ARG A 387 5.12 25.12 12.88
N TYR A 388 5.68 25.06 11.67
CA TYR A 388 5.04 24.42 10.53
C TYR A 388 4.78 22.93 10.81
N ALA A 389 5.77 22.20 11.31
CA ALA A 389 5.65 20.79 11.66
C ALA A 389 4.58 20.56 12.73
N GLN A 390 4.52 21.42 13.76
CA GLN A 390 3.49 21.37 14.80
C GLN A 390 2.09 21.55 14.22
N GLN A 391 1.88 22.55 13.36
CA GLN A 391 0.56 22.80 12.75
C GLN A 391 0.12 21.66 11.82
N VAL A 392 1.05 21.05 11.08
CA VAL A 392 0.77 19.85 10.28
C VAL A 392 0.37 18.67 11.17
N ALA A 393 1.04 18.50 12.31
CA ALA A 393 0.73 17.44 13.27
C ALA A 393 -0.65 17.63 13.92
N GLU A 394 -0.97 18.86 14.34
CA GLU A 394 -2.28 19.22 14.91
C GLU A 394 -3.41 19.04 13.89
N ALA A 395 -3.21 19.50 12.65
CA ALA A 395 -4.16 19.31 11.56
C ALA A 395 -4.42 17.82 11.27
N ARG A 396 -3.36 17.00 11.29
CA ARG A 396 -3.45 15.54 11.12
C ARG A 396 -4.23 14.91 12.27
N SER A 397 -3.91 15.26 13.51
CA SER A 397 -4.59 14.74 14.70
C SER A 397 -6.08 15.04 14.68
N LEU A 398 -6.48 16.25 14.26
CA LEU A 398 -7.89 16.61 14.11
C LEU A 398 -8.61 15.74 13.07
N VAL A 399 -8.03 15.58 11.87
CA VAL A 399 -8.61 14.75 10.81
C VAL A 399 -8.72 13.29 11.26
N GLN A 400 -7.71 12.81 11.98
CA GLN A 400 -7.66 11.45 12.48
C GLN A 400 -8.71 11.20 13.57
N HIS A 401 -8.87 12.12 14.51
CA HIS A 401 -9.92 12.07 15.52
C HIS A 401 -11.32 11.95 14.90
N LEU A 402 -11.63 12.82 13.93
CA LEU A 402 -12.92 12.79 13.20
C LEU A 402 -13.14 11.48 12.44
N ARG A 403 -12.08 10.86 11.91
CA ARG A 403 -12.16 9.55 11.25
C ARG A 403 -12.50 8.44 12.23
N THR A 404 -11.87 8.46 13.41
CA THR A 404 -12.12 7.50 14.49
C THR A 404 -13.57 7.60 14.97
N GLU A 405 -14.07 8.81 15.23
CA GLU A 405 -15.48 9.03 15.64
C GLU A 405 -16.49 8.50 14.61
N ARG A 406 -16.14 8.55 13.32
CA ARG A 406 -17.03 8.15 12.21
C ARG A 406 -16.70 6.77 11.63
N ARG A 407 -15.87 5.97 12.30
CA ARG A 407 -15.41 4.68 11.78
C ARG A 407 -16.56 3.78 11.29
N SER A 408 -17.65 3.69 12.05
CA SER A 408 -18.82 2.90 11.67
C SER A 408 -19.43 3.35 10.33
N GLY A 409 -19.56 4.65 10.11
CA GLY A 409 -20.03 5.21 8.84
C GLY A 409 -19.09 4.91 7.67
N TYR A 410 -17.78 4.86 7.92
CA TYR A 410 -16.79 4.45 6.91
C TYR A 410 -16.97 2.98 6.52
N LEU A 411 -17.08 2.09 7.52
CA LEU A 411 -17.29 0.66 7.29
C LEU A 411 -18.55 0.40 6.47
N THR A 412 -19.67 1.04 6.84
CA THR A 412 -20.94 0.90 6.12
C THR A 412 -20.84 1.41 4.69
N ALA A 413 -20.31 2.61 4.47
CA ALA A 413 -20.23 3.21 3.14
C ALA A 413 -19.30 2.42 2.20
N VAL A 414 -18.15 1.97 2.71
CA VAL A 414 -17.20 1.16 1.93
C VAL A 414 -17.83 -0.18 1.55
N ARG A 415 -18.50 -0.86 2.49
CA ARG A 415 -19.19 -2.13 2.23
C ARG A 415 -20.31 -1.95 1.20
N GLN A 416 -21.14 -0.94 1.37
CA GLN A 416 -22.22 -0.62 0.43
C GLN A 416 -21.66 -0.31 -0.96
N GLY A 417 -20.65 0.55 -1.04
CA GLY A 417 -19.98 0.90 -2.30
C GLY A 417 -19.40 -0.33 -2.99
N PHE A 418 -18.79 -1.25 -2.25
CA PHE A 418 -18.27 -2.51 -2.79
C PHE A 418 -19.37 -3.41 -3.36
N THR A 419 -20.45 -3.64 -2.61
CA THR A 419 -21.58 -4.44 -3.07
C THR A 419 -22.25 -3.83 -4.30
N GLU A 420 -22.61 -2.55 -4.25
CA GLU A 420 -23.27 -1.87 -5.38
C GLU A 420 -22.36 -1.76 -6.61
N GLY A 421 -21.05 -1.59 -6.40
CA GLY A 421 -20.08 -1.51 -7.49
C GLY A 421 -20.01 -2.80 -8.32
N ASP A 422 -20.30 -3.96 -7.73
CA ASP A 422 -20.33 -5.23 -8.46
C ASP A 422 -21.52 -5.30 -9.45
N GLU A 423 -22.59 -4.58 -9.15
CA GLU A 423 -23.80 -4.53 -9.97
C GLU A 423 -23.71 -3.47 -11.07
N ARG A 424 -23.14 -2.29 -10.75
CA ARG A 424 -23.08 -1.11 -11.64
C ARG A 424 -22.14 -1.29 -12.85
N THR A 425 -22.43 -0.68 -13.99
CA THR A 425 -21.48 -0.61 -15.13
C THR A 425 -20.39 0.45 -14.90
N TRP A 426 -19.31 0.42 -15.68
CA TRP A 426 -18.32 1.50 -15.69
C TRP A 426 -18.94 2.83 -16.11
N GLU A 427 -19.87 2.82 -17.08
CA GLU A 427 -20.64 4.02 -17.44
C GLU A 427 -21.37 4.64 -16.24
N GLN A 428 -21.96 3.83 -15.37
CA GLN A 428 -22.61 4.31 -14.14
C GLN A 428 -21.64 4.72 -13.03
N LEU A 429 -20.37 4.29 -13.09
CA LEU A 429 -19.37 4.57 -12.07
C LEU A 429 -18.53 5.80 -12.38
N ILE A 430 -18.22 6.03 -13.66
CA ILE A 430 -17.29 7.07 -14.13
C ILE A 430 -17.86 7.94 -15.26
N ASP A 431 -19.16 7.86 -15.55
CA ASP A 431 -19.86 8.62 -16.59
C ASP A 431 -19.24 8.44 -18.00
N LEU A 432 -18.68 7.26 -18.25
CA LEU A 432 -17.98 6.90 -19.48
C LEU A 432 -18.02 5.38 -19.68
N SER A 433 -18.24 4.92 -20.91
CA SER A 433 -17.97 3.54 -21.32
C SER A 433 -16.51 3.42 -21.80
N PRO A 434 -15.56 2.92 -20.99
CA PRO A 434 -14.17 2.85 -21.38
C PRO A 434 -13.98 1.73 -22.40
N GLU A 435 -13.12 1.97 -23.39
CA GLU A 435 -12.79 0.94 -24.38
C GLU A 435 -12.07 -0.24 -23.72
N PRO A 436 -12.34 -1.49 -24.13
CA PRO A 436 -11.53 -2.60 -23.70
C PRO A 436 -10.12 -2.45 -24.25
N ALA A 437 -9.13 -2.68 -23.40
CA ALA A 437 -7.77 -2.91 -23.82
C ALA A 437 -7.37 -4.32 -23.43
N ILE A 438 -7.03 -5.11 -24.43
CA ILE A 438 -6.21 -6.29 -24.23
C ILE A 438 -4.77 -5.77 -24.31
N PRO A 439 -4.02 -5.71 -23.19
CA PRO A 439 -2.61 -5.35 -23.25
C PRO A 439 -1.95 -6.22 -24.31
N ALA A 440 -1.17 -5.61 -25.20
CA ALA A 440 -0.36 -6.38 -26.13
C ALA A 440 0.47 -7.35 -25.28
N ARG A 441 0.42 -8.65 -25.63
CA ARG A 441 1.25 -9.66 -24.95
C ARG A 441 2.73 -9.30 -24.96
N ASP A 442 3.13 -8.40 -25.86
CA ASP A 442 4.49 -7.93 -26.04
C ASP A 442 4.74 -6.66 -25.21
N GLY A 443 5.60 -6.78 -24.20
CA GLY A 443 6.21 -5.64 -23.51
C GLY A 443 5.71 -5.31 -22.10
N TYR A 444 4.74 -6.06 -21.54
CA TYR A 444 4.30 -5.90 -20.15
C TYR A 444 4.27 -7.22 -19.38
N LEU A 445 4.76 -7.19 -18.15
CA LEU A 445 4.56 -8.26 -17.18
C LEU A 445 3.34 -7.95 -16.31
N GLU A 446 2.29 -8.75 -16.42
CA GLU A 446 0.98 -8.48 -15.83
C GLU A 446 0.68 -9.33 -14.60
N ALA A 447 0.11 -8.75 -13.56
CA ALA A 447 -0.40 -9.46 -12.42
C ALA A 447 -1.73 -8.90 -11.92
N ALA A 448 -2.55 -9.77 -11.34
CA ALA A 448 -3.83 -9.36 -10.80
C ALA A 448 -4.25 -10.19 -9.59
N THR A 449 -5.14 -9.60 -8.81
CA THR A 449 -6.04 -10.31 -7.91
C THR A 449 -7.46 -10.16 -8.44
N THR A 450 -8.47 -10.53 -7.66
CA THR A 450 -9.87 -10.36 -7.99
C THR A 450 -10.24 -8.87 -8.09
N ASP A 451 -9.51 -8.01 -7.38
CA ASP A 451 -9.83 -6.58 -7.26
C ASP A 451 -8.75 -5.63 -7.74
N ARG A 452 -7.54 -6.13 -7.99
CA ARG A 452 -6.36 -5.32 -8.26
C ARG A 452 -5.74 -5.76 -9.57
N TYR A 453 -5.26 -4.80 -10.34
CA TYR A 453 -4.49 -5.04 -11.54
C TYR A 453 -3.20 -4.23 -11.48
N LEU A 454 -2.09 -4.85 -11.87
CA LEU A 454 -0.77 -4.26 -11.99
C LEU A 454 -0.12 -4.81 -13.25
N ALA A 455 0.42 -3.96 -14.11
CA ALA A 455 1.40 -4.36 -15.09
C ALA A 455 2.60 -3.44 -15.04
N VAL A 456 3.76 -3.96 -15.46
CA VAL A 456 5.00 -3.19 -15.57
C VAL A 456 5.64 -3.43 -16.92
N GLU A 457 6.15 -2.38 -17.55
CA GLU A 457 6.88 -2.48 -18.81
C GLU A 457 8.10 -3.39 -18.63
N GLU A 458 8.25 -4.40 -19.49
CA GLU A 458 9.34 -5.38 -19.38
C GLU A 458 10.72 -4.72 -19.55
N SER A 459 10.81 -3.73 -20.44
CA SER A 459 12.02 -2.94 -20.68
C SER A 459 12.43 -2.09 -19.49
N ALA A 460 11.52 -1.77 -18.56
CA ALA A 460 11.83 -0.96 -17.38
C ALA A 460 12.48 -1.76 -16.26
N LEU A 461 12.72 -3.05 -16.48
CA LEU A 461 13.15 -3.97 -15.44
C LEU A 461 14.60 -4.41 -15.56
N ASP A 462 15.37 -3.74 -16.43
CA ASP A 462 16.79 -3.99 -16.71
C ASP A 462 17.11 -5.49 -16.67
N LEU A 463 16.35 -6.27 -17.46
CA LEU A 463 16.63 -7.68 -17.63
C LEU A 463 17.98 -7.78 -18.32
N GLU A 464 19.01 -8.28 -17.64
CA GLU A 464 20.24 -8.69 -18.33
C GLU A 464 19.81 -9.69 -19.42
N GLU A 465 20.11 -9.36 -20.68
CA GLU A 465 20.00 -10.31 -21.78
C GLU A 465 20.97 -11.46 -21.45
N GLY A 466 20.40 -12.58 -21.01
CA GLY A 466 21.15 -13.78 -20.64
C GLY A 466 21.82 -14.48 -21.82
#